data_AF-A0A482XM49-F1
#
_entry.id   AF-A0A482XM49-F1
#
_cell.length_a   1.000
_cell.length_b   1.000
_cell.length_c   1.000
_cell.angle_alpha   90.00
_cell.angle_beta   90.00
_cell.angle_gamma   90.00
#
_symmetry.space_group_name_H-M   'P 1'
#
loop_
_entity.id
_entity.type
_entity.pdbx_description
1 polymer ?
#
loop_
_entity_poly.entity_id
_entity_poly.type
_entity_poly.pdbx_seq_one_letter_code
_entity_poly.pdbx_strand_id
1 'polypeptide(L)'
;MNSSFGSQRHGPKWRMLCLPDGCVKFDRAEEYSPLEHEPGREIAYDLSSSLIHFRFLNDNGGPVVEVGSKWTQKYMEASEVTCHISAGARLDFKTEYHLRVSTTQVVTGGNNVKAELTLNQLNDKFKVVRNEAYECKPVGMNKVAFIKVVNKLETKVDLSAIFYTDGVSLWKSSASPGAYFIREVKFVDSQDPKTIYKFEGNVKNKFEKSTDRFDEGSSIEEERAQVDSTDEDQKQMWYKDYQAWLARGKSGYEPLEDIRYTPGVKSKIVQQFSGYNIRVGSEWVKEIGEKRQKFVCVEDKTQYDELELLPKIDVYQDYDLYALDKDTMGDYFKITSKNVLKCSKNHQSFIRVRTELVGKAAIRRVYYWPGVKAFSHKLSTSHNTVRLVELKYLDPADGYKVVKFEGTLEKRP
;
A
#
# COMPACT_ATOMS: atom_id res chain seq x y z
N MET A 1 -33.88 50.82 -0.18
CA MET A 1 -32.55 50.47 -0.70
C MET A 1 -31.90 49.54 0.32
N ASN A 2 -32.04 48.22 0.15
CA ASN A 2 -31.44 47.23 1.03
C ASN A 2 -30.25 46.62 0.32
N SER A 3 -29.04 46.90 0.80
CA SER A 3 -27.79 46.32 0.33
C SER A 3 -27.60 44.93 0.93
N SER A 4 -27.67 43.91 0.07
CA SER A 4 -27.32 42.54 0.39
C SER A 4 -25.80 42.37 0.50
N PHE A 5 -25.30 41.99 1.67
CA PHE A 5 -23.93 41.52 1.85
C PHE A 5 -23.78 40.11 1.26
N GLY A 6 -23.09 40.02 0.12
CA GLY A 6 -22.67 38.75 -0.47
C GLY A 6 -21.48 38.17 0.28
N SER A 7 -21.71 37.14 1.09
CA SER A 7 -20.65 36.29 1.65
C SER A 7 -20.02 35.46 0.53
N GLN A 8 -18.85 35.88 0.03
CA GLN A 8 -18.04 35.05 -0.85
C GLN A 8 -17.52 33.83 -0.07
N ARG A 9 -18.05 32.64 -0.40
CA ARG A 9 -17.47 31.36 0.04
C ARG A 9 -16.16 31.16 -0.72
N HIS A 10 -15.03 31.37 -0.06
CA HIS A 10 -13.74 30.94 -0.59
C HIS A 10 -13.70 29.40 -0.60
N GLY A 11 -13.72 28.80 -1.79
CA GLY A 11 -13.46 27.37 -1.95
C GLY A 11 -12.05 26.98 -1.48
N PRO A 12 -11.80 25.68 -1.25
CA PRO A 12 -10.52 25.18 -0.75
C PRO A 12 -9.37 25.61 -1.68
N LYS A 13 -8.39 26.33 -1.12
CA LYS A 13 -7.16 26.72 -1.82
C LYS A 13 -6.24 25.51 -1.92
N TRP A 14 -6.27 24.85 -3.07
CA TRP A 14 -5.28 23.84 -3.44
C TRP A 14 -3.88 24.45 -3.60
N ARG A 15 -2.82 23.73 -3.21
CA ARG A 15 -1.43 24.17 -3.44
C ARG A 15 -0.60 23.09 -4.14
N MET A 16 0.29 23.58 -4.99
CA MET A 16 1.17 22.79 -5.86
C MET A 16 2.62 22.94 -5.38
N LEU A 17 3.34 21.83 -5.23
CA LEU A 17 4.79 21.80 -5.08
C LEU A 17 5.41 21.51 -6.45
N CYS A 18 6.15 22.46 -7.01
CA CYS A 18 6.84 22.27 -8.29
C CYS A 18 8.28 21.82 -8.08
N LEU A 19 8.60 20.62 -8.57
CA LEU A 19 9.97 20.15 -8.80
C LEU A 19 10.32 20.37 -10.29
N PRO A 20 11.60 20.34 -10.69
CA PRO A 20 12.02 20.52 -12.08
C PRO A 20 11.31 19.58 -13.08
N ASP A 21 10.88 18.41 -12.61
CA ASP A 21 10.21 17.37 -13.42
C ASP A 21 8.66 17.45 -13.37
N GLY A 22 8.09 18.45 -12.70
CA GLY A 22 6.64 18.69 -12.67
C GLY A 22 6.12 19.25 -11.34
N CYS A 23 4.88 19.75 -11.38
CA CYS A 23 4.16 20.25 -10.20
C CYS A 23 3.20 19.19 -9.63
N VAL A 24 3.25 19.00 -8.31
CA VAL A 24 2.48 18.01 -7.56
C VAL A 24 1.46 18.71 -6.68
N LYS A 25 0.20 18.29 -6.73
CA LYS A 25 -0.90 18.76 -5.89
C LYS A 25 -1.07 17.75 -4.75
N PHE A 26 -1.05 18.20 -3.49
CA PHE A 26 -1.11 17.32 -2.31
C PHE A 26 -2.38 17.53 -1.49
N ASP A 27 -2.89 16.43 -0.95
CA ASP A 27 -3.93 16.40 0.07
C ASP A 27 -3.30 16.13 1.44
N ARG A 28 -3.92 16.71 2.47
CA ARG A 28 -3.40 16.80 3.84
C ARG A 28 -3.29 15.41 4.50
N ALA A 29 -2.23 15.18 5.28
CA ALA A 29 -1.88 13.84 5.81
C ALA A 29 -2.85 13.29 6.88
N GLU A 30 -3.21 12.02 6.73
CA GLU A 30 -4.09 11.23 7.62
C GLU A 30 -3.41 10.77 8.93
N GLU A 31 -4.21 10.74 10.01
CA GLU A 31 -3.94 10.07 11.28
C GLU A 31 -4.72 8.74 11.28
N TYR A 32 -4.03 7.59 11.30
CA TYR A 32 -4.63 6.25 11.22
C TYR A 32 -4.52 5.48 12.54
N SER A 33 -5.44 4.53 12.72
CA SER A 33 -5.60 3.63 13.88
C SER A 33 -4.63 2.43 13.82
N PRO A 34 -4.05 1.97 14.96
CA PRO A 34 -3.03 0.93 14.96
C PRO A 34 -3.59 -0.48 14.68
N LEU A 35 -2.93 -1.22 13.79
CA LEU A 35 -3.16 -2.65 13.52
C LEU A 35 -2.63 -3.53 14.67
N GLU A 36 -3.24 -4.71 14.82
CA GLU A 36 -2.92 -5.67 15.87
C GLU A 36 -1.48 -6.19 15.75
N HIS A 37 -0.74 -6.11 16.87
CA HIS A 37 0.68 -6.42 16.95
C HIS A 37 0.92 -7.93 17.01
N GLU A 38 1.84 -8.48 16.21
CA GLU A 38 2.48 -9.76 16.55
C GLU A 38 3.43 -9.52 17.73
N PRO A 39 3.18 -10.08 18.92
CA PRO A 39 3.98 -9.78 20.11
C PRO A 39 5.44 -10.19 19.91
N GLY A 40 6.36 -9.24 20.05
CA GLY A 40 7.81 -9.49 20.03
C GLY A 40 8.50 -9.25 18.69
N ARG A 41 7.76 -8.95 17.61
CA ARG A 41 8.37 -8.52 16.34
C ARG A 41 8.59 -7.00 16.35
N GLU A 42 9.81 -6.57 16.04
CA GLU A 42 10.16 -5.15 16.14
C GLU A 42 10.08 -4.39 14.82
N ILE A 43 10.45 -5.03 13.70
CA ILE A 43 10.41 -4.47 12.34
C ILE A 43 9.54 -5.35 11.43
N ALA A 44 8.59 -4.72 10.74
CA ALA A 44 7.97 -5.27 9.55
C ALA A 44 8.82 -4.85 8.34
N TYR A 45 9.28 -5.85 7.57
CA TYR A 45 10.09 -5.60 6.39
C TYR A 45 9.23 -5.81 5.16
N ASP A 46 8.77 -4.70 4.58
CA ASP A 46 7.81 -4.69 3.49
C ASP A 46 8.39 -4.15 2.19
N LEU A 47 9.56 -3.49 2.24
CA LEU A 47 10.25 -3.03 1.05
C LEU A 47 11.08 -4.15 0.42
N SER A 48 10.92 -4.35 -0.88
CA SER A 48 11.97 -4.98 -1.69
C SER A 48 13.17 -4.03 -1.77
N SER A 49 14.37 -4.53 -2.11
CA SER A 49 15.62 -3.75 -2.06
C SER A 49 15.58 -2.39 -2.78
N SER A 50 14.68 -2.22 -3.75
CA SER A 50 14.50 -0.98 -4.53
C SER A 50 13.43 -0.01 -4.01
N LEU A 51 12.49 -0.42 -3.16
CA LEU A 51 11.36 0.43 -2.75
C LEU A 51 11.71 1.32 -1.55
N ILE A 52 10.91 2.37 -1.34
CA ILE A 52 10.98 3.28 -0.19
C ILE A 52 9.57 3.76 0.19
N HIS A 53 9.29 3.90 1.47
CA HIS A 53 8.04 4.48 1.98
C HIS A 53 8.05 6.00 1.80
N PHE A 54 6.86 6.61 1.82
CA PHE A 54 6.69 8.06 1.67
C PHE A 54 5.52 8.56 2.51
N ARG A 55 5.70 9.69 3.19
CA ARG A 55 4.64 10.40 3.91
C ARG A 55 4.76 11.90 3.67
N PHE A 56 3.65 12.51 3.26
CA PHE A 56 3.52 13.96 3.23
C PHE A 56 3.20 14.46 4.65
N LEU A 57 3.75 15.59 5.08
CA LEU A 57 3.67 16.03 6.48
C LEU A 57 3.06 17.42 6.65
N ASN A 58 3.35 18.37 5.75
CA ASN A 58 2.74 19.70 5.78
C ASN A 58 2.70 20.41 4.41
N ASP A 59 1.78 21.36 4.26
CA ASP A 59 1.54 22.16 3.04
C ASP A 59 2.29 23.50 3.00
N ASN A 60 2.93 23.90 4.09
CA ASN A 60 3.60 25.19 4.23
C ASN A 60 4.97 25.22 3.51
N GLY A 61 5.34 24.11 2.89
CA GLY A 61 6.68 23.89 2.37
C GLY A 61 7.63 23.45 3.50
N GLY A 62 8.89 23.26 3.14
CA GLY A 62 9.88 22.72 4.05
C GLY A 62 10.79 21.73 3.36
N PRO A 63 11.88 21.32 4.01
CA PRO A 63 12.78 20.33 3.43
C PRO A 63 12.06 18.99 3.28
N VAL A 64 12.31 18.35 2.13
CA VAL A 64 11.98 16.94 1.89
C VAL A 64 13.19 16.13 2.32
N VAL A 65 12.97 15.19 3.23
CA VAL A 65 14.04 14.36 3.77
C VAL A 65 13.82 12.90 3.46
N GLU A 66 14.91 12.16 3.30
CA GLU A 66 14.90 10.71 3.27
C GLU A 66 15.62 10.18 4.51
N VAL A 67 14.96 9.30 5.24
CA VAL A 67 15.39 8.83 6.57
C VAL A 67 15.46 7.31 6.62
N GLY A 68 16.52 6.79 7.23
CA GLY A 68 16.66 5.38 7.52
C GLY A 68 17.72 4.69 6.68
N SER A 69 17.96 3.42 7.00
CA SER A 69 19.04 2.62 6.47
C SER A 69 18.49 1.32 5.87
N LYS A 70 18.76 1.07 4.58
CA LYS A 70 18.35 -0.18 3.93
C LYS A 70 19.18 -1.35 4.47
N TRP A 71 18.51 -2.48 4.72
CA TRP A 71 19.20 -3.73 5.02
C TRP A 71 19.98 -4.23 3.78
N THR A 72 21.11 -4.87 4.00
CA THR A 72 22.01 -5.38 2.97
C THR A 72 22.09 -6.91 2.96
N GLN A 73 21.83 -7.55 4.10
CA GLN A 73 21.94 -9.01 4.23
C GLN A 73 20.78 -9.58 5.07
N LYS A 74 20.33 -10.80 4.74
CA LYS A 74 19.38 -11.53 5.59
C LYS A 74 20.13 -12.27 6.70
N TYR A 75 19.65 -12.18 7.94
CA TYR A 75 20.16 -12.96 9.05
C TYR A 75 19.37 -14.28 9.15
N MET A 76 20.04 -15.44 9.11
CA MET A 76 19.38 -16.75 8.94
C MET A 76 19.39 -17.66 10.17
N GLU A 77 20.01 -17.27 11.29
CA GLU A 77 20.39 -18.23 12.34
C GLU A 77 19.49 -18.28 13.58
N ALA A 78 18.50 -17.38 13.76
CA ALA A 78 17.69 -17.36 14.99
C ALA A 78 16.23 -16.94 14.77
N SER A 79 15.30 -17.65 15.41
CA SER A 79 13.90 -17.25 15.54
C SER A 79 13.65 -16.30 16.71
N GLU A 80 14.57 -16.26 17.69
CA GLU A 80 14.46 -15.41 18.88
C GLU A 80 15.84 -14.93 19.34
N VAL A 81 15.95 -13.65 19.68
CA VAL A 81 17.15 -13.04 20.28
C VAL A 81 16.80 -12.31 21.57
N THR A 82 17.74 -12.32 22.51
CA THR A 82 17.69 -11.47 23.71
C THR A 82 18.67 -10.31 23.54
N CYS A 83 18.16 -9.09 23.68
CA CYS A 83 18.95 -7.88 23.53
C CYS A 83 19.16 -7.18 24.89
N HIS A 84 20.40 -6.78 25.14
CA HIS A 84 20.84 -6.08 26.35
C HIS A 84 21.47 -4.74 25.96
N ILE A 85 21.22 -3.68 26.73
CA ILE A 85 21.90 -2.40 26.48
C ILE A 85 23.41 -2.58 26.58
N SER A 86 24.17 -2.16 25.56
CA SER A 86 25.62 -2.34 25.55
C SER A 86 26.28 -1.43 26.59
N ALA A 87 27.19 -1.97 27.39
CA ALA A 87 27.94 -1.21 28.39
C ALA A 87 28.89 -0.22 27.67
N GLY A 88 28.48 1.05 27.56
CA GLY A 88 29.16 2.08 26.77
C GLY A 88 28.25 2.80 25.75
N ALA A 89 27.02 2.32 25.57
CA ALA A 89 26.03 2.82 24.62
C ALA A 89 25.43 4.19 24.94
N ARG A 90 26.14 5.11 25.60
CA ARG A 90 25.58 6.43 25.91
C ARG A 90 26.39 7.65 25.53
N LEU A 91 27.68 7.56 25.17
CA LEU A 91 28.47 8.80 25.02
C LEU A 91 29.39 8.92 23.80
N ASP A 92 29.88 7.84 23.17
CA ASP A 92 30.76 7.93 21.98
C ASP A 92 30.31 6.98 20.85
N PHE A 93 29.08 7.15 20.37
CA PHE A 93 28.59 6.30 19.30
C PHE A 93 29.37 6.53 18.01
N LYS A 94 29.86 5.42 17.43
CA LYS A 94 30.45 5.45 16.10
C LYS A 94 29.43 5.99 15.10
N THR A 95 29.90 6.79 14.15
CA THR A 95 29.04 7.50 13.17
C THR A 95 28.17 6.55 12.34
N GLU A 96 28.57 5.29 12.22
CA GLU A 96 27.85 4.23 11.50
C GLU A 96 26.51 3.85 12.15
N TYR A 97 26.34 4.12 13.45
CA TYR A 97 25.09 3.82 14.15
C TYR A 97 24.08 4.98 14.09
N HIS A 98 24.50 6.15 13.63
CA HIS A 98 23.61 7.30 13.54
C HIS A 98 22.48 7.07 12.53
N LEU A 99 21.35 7.75 12.75
CA LEU A 99 20.28 7.81 11.77
C LEU A 99 20.78 8.54 10.53
N ARG A 100 20.72 7.88 9.38
CA ARG A 100 21.05 8.50 8.10
C ARG A 100 19.87 9.35 7.67
N VAL A 101 20.11 10.64 7.53
CA VAL A 101 19.14 11.60 7.00
C VAL A 101 19.77 12.28 5.82
N SER A 102 19.08 12.25 4.69
CA SER A 102 19.49 12.94 3.48
C SER A 102 18.41 13.91 3.03
N THR A 103 18.83 14.97 2.35
CA THR A 103 17.94 15.97 1.77
C THR A 103 18.19 16.04 0.28
N THR A 104 17.14 16.26 -0.50
CA THR A 104 17.30 16.59 -1.92
C THR A 104 17.64 18.07 -2.01
N GLN A 105 18.81 18.40 -2.55
CA GLN A 105 19.19 19.78 -2.86
C GLN A 105 19.10 19.99 -4.37
N VAL A 106 18.47 21.10 -4.77
CA VAL A 106 18.49 21.55 -6.16
C VAL A 106 19.85 22.22 -6.38
N VAL A 107 20.72 21.58 -7.15
CA VAL A 107 22.01 22.18 -7.53
C VAL A 107 21.77 23.15 -8.69
N THR A 108 22.49 24.27 -8.71
CA THR A 108 22.49 25.24 -9.81
C THR A 108 22.74 24.53 -11.14
N GLY A 109 21.68 24.34 -11.93
CA GLY A 109 21.69 23.46 -13.12
C GLY A 109 20.52 22.48 -13.23
N GLY A 110 19.61 22.46 -12.25
CA GLY A 110 18.34 21.71 -12.33
C GLY A 110 18.42 20.23 -11.94
N ASN A 111 19.63 19.71 -11.70
CA ASN A 111 19.80 18.35 -11.20
C ASN A 111 19.58 18.31 -9.68
N ASN A 112 18.66 17.43 -9.27
CA ASN A 112 18.42 17.11 -7.87
C ASN A 112 19.53 16.17 -7.37
N VAL A 113 20.35 16.64 -6.44
CA VAL A 113 21.37 15.81 -5.80
C VAL A 113 20.92 15.47 -4.38
N LYS A 114 20.91 14.17 -4.08
CA LYS A 114 20.68 13.68 -2.72
C LYS A 114 21.97 13.84 -1.92
N ALA A 115 21.92 14.63 -0.86
CA ALA A 115 23.06 14.86 0.03
C ALA A 115 22.70 14.38 1.44
N GLU A 116 23.56 13.54 2.03
CA GLU A 116 23.46 13.16 3.43
C GLU A 116 23.81 14.35 4.33
N LEU A 117 23.02 14.58 5.37
CA LEU A 117 23.24 15.68 6.30
C LEU A 117 24.48 15.40 7.15
N THR A 118 25.33 16.40 7.31
CA THR A 118 26.40 16.36 8.32
C THR A 118 25.80 16.39 9.73
N LEU A 119 26.57 16.00 10.75
CA LEU A 119 26.10 16.01 12.13
C LEU A 119 25.58 17.39 12.57
N ASN A 120 26.26 18.47 12.16
CA ASN A 120 25.83 19.83 12.45
C ASN A 120 24.49 20.15 11.77
N GLN A 121 24.36 19.84 10.47
CA GLN A 121 23.10 20.05 9.73
C GLN A 121 21.95 19.20 10.29
N LEU A 122 22.24 17.99 10.76
CA LEU A 122 21.28 17.13 11.44
C LEU A 122 20.84 17.78 12.75
N ASN A 123 21.78 18.24 13.58
CA ASN A 123 21.49 18.90 14.86
C ASN A 123 20.74 20.23 14.67
N ASP A 124 20.92 20.93 13.55
CA ASP A 124 20.18 22.15 13.23
C ASP A 124 18.71 21.84 12.93
N LYS A 125 18.43 20.72 12.26
CA LYS A 125 17.09 20.34 11.79
C LYS A 125 16.34 19.39 12.72
N PHE A 126 17.06 18.68 13.58
CA PHE A 126 16.53 17.64 14.44
C PHE A 126 17.13 17.73 15.84
N LYS A 127 16.32 17.39 16.83
CA LYS A 127 16.75 17.16 18.21
C LYS A 127 16.91 15.67 18.38
N VAL A 128 18.12 15.22 18.70
CA VAL A 128 18.36 13.82 19.08
C VAL A 128 17.71 13.59 20.44
N VAL A 129 16.64 12.80 20.46
CA VAL A 129 15.91 12.44 21.68
C VAL A 129 16.57 11.22 22.32
N ARG A 130 16.96 10.25 21.49
CA ARG A 130 17.54 8.99 21.94
C ARG A 130 18.44 8.40 20.86
N ASN A 131 19.54 7.79 21.28
CA ASN A 131 20.40 6.98 20.44
C ASN A 131 20.98 5.88 21.31
N GLU A 132 20.61 4.63 21.04
CA GLU A 132 20.97 3.48 21.86
C GLU A 132 21.35 2.28 21.00
N ALA A 133 22.23 1.46 21.56
CA ALA A 133 22.59 0.17 20.99
C ALA A 133 22.46 -0.94 22.02
N TYR A 134 21.96 -2.06 21.51
CA TYR A 134 21.71 -3.26 22.28
C TYR A 134 22.48 -4.41 21.66
N GLU A 135 23.28 -5.10 22.47
CA GLU A 135 23.91 -6.35 22.09
C GLU A 135 22.87 -7.46 22.11
N CYS A 136 22.60 -8.03 20.94
CA CYS A 136 21.62 -9.10 20.76
C CYS A 136 22.31 -10.45 20.62
N LYS A 137 21.89 -11.39 21.46
CA LYS A 137 22.39 -12.77 21.50
C LYS A 137 21.25 -13.73 21.18
N PRO A 138 21.43 -14.70 20.27
CA PRO A 138 20.49 -15.80 20.10
C PRO A 138 20.28 -16.52 21.43
N VAL A 139 19.05 -16.97 21.70
CA VAL A 139 18.74 -17.69 22.95
C VAL A 139 19.61 -18.95 23.03
N GLY A 140 20.34 -19.11 24.15
CA GLY A 140 21.26 -20.24 24.36
C GLY A 140 22.69 -20.03 23.84
N MET A 141 22.99 -18.89 23.22
CA MET A 141 24.34 -18.55 22.75
C MET A 141 24.96 -17.40 23.56
N ASN A 142 26.25 -17.52 23.88
CA ASN A 142 26.99 -16.48 24.60
C ASN A 142 27.59 -15.40 23.67
N LYS A 143 27.64 -15.66 22.36
CA LYS A 143 28.20 -14.78 21.34
C LYS A 143 27.16 -13.75 20.88
N VAL A 144 27.57 -12.48 20.77
CA VAL A 144 26.75 -11.42 20.15
C VAL A 144 26.59 -11.74 18.67
N ALA A 145 25.35 -11.84 18.22
CA ALA A 145 25.03 -12.02 16.81
C ALA A 145 25.10 -10.68 16.08
N PHE A 146 24.38 -9.69 16.59
CA PHE A 146 24.28 -8.37 16.00
C PHE A 146 23.97 -7.33 17.08
N ILE A 147 24.11 -6.07 16.68
CA ILE A 147 23.77 -4.90 17.47
C ILE A 147 22.44 -4.36 16.97
N LYS A 148 21.42 -4.31 17.83
CA LYS A 148 20.19 -3.56 17.55
C LYS A 148 20.45 -2.09 17.87
N VAL A 149 20.20 -1.20 16.93
CA VAL A 149 20.34 0.24 17.08
C VAL A 149 18.95 0.87 17.08
N VAL A 150 18.70 1.75 18.03
CA VAL A 150 17.45 2.51 18.15
C VAL A 150 17.78 4.00 18.17
N ASN A 151 17.44 4.69 17.09
CA ASN A 151 17.55 6.14 16.98
C ASN A 151 16.18 6.78 17.14
N LYS A 152 16.08 7.87 17.89
CA LYS A 152 14.86 8.69 18.01
C LYS A 152 15.23 10.16 17.85
N LEU A 153 14.65 10.80 16.84
CA LEU A 153 14.76 12.22 16.57
C LEU A 153 13.41 12.92 16.75
N GLU A 154 13.43 14.20 17.08
CA GLU A 154 12.30 15.12 17.00
C GLU A 154 12.64 16.22 15.99
N THR A 155 11.77 16.53 15.05
CA THR A 155 12.03 17.59 14.07
C THR A 155 12.03 18.97 14.75
N LYS A 156 13.02 19.81 14.43
CA LYS A 156 13.06 21.23 14.83
C LYS A 156 12.46 22.14 13.76
N VAL A 157 12.28 21.59 12.56
CA VAL A 157 11.75 22.30 11.39
C VAL A 157 10.54 21.56 10.86
N ASP A 158 9.63 22.32 10.27
CA ASP A 158 8.46 21.81 9.57
C ASP A 158 8.92 21.12 8.27
N LEU A 159 8.83 19.79 8.24
CA LEU A 159 9.16 18.97 7.07
C LEU A 159 7.98 18.94 6.11
N SER A 160 8.19 19.16 4.82
CA SER A 160 7.12 19.05 3.82
C SER A 160 6.74 17.59 3.57
N ALA A 161 7.74 16.74 3.39
CA ALA A 161 7.56 15.31 3.20
C ALA A 161 8.77 14.51 3.69
N ILE A 162 8.56 13.22 3.92
CA ILE A 162 9.57 12.27 4.35
C ILE A 162 9.48 10.99 3.52
N PHE A 163 10.62 10.56 2.99
CA PHE A 163 10.82 9.20 2.46
C PHE A 163 11.51 8.36 3.53
N TYR A 164 11.15 7.09 3.69
CA TYR A 164 11.78 6.28 4.72
C TYR A 164 11.85 4.79 4.41
N THR A 165 12.82 4.10 5.02
CA THR A 165 13.03 2.66 4.87
C THR A 165 12.23 1.85 5.89
N ASP A 166 12.24 0.51 5.76
CA ASP A 166 11.76 -0.39 6.81
C ASP A 166 12.45 -0.09 8.14
N GLY A 167 11.72 -0.30 9.24
CA GLY A 167 12.20 -0.02 10.59
C GLY A 167 12.10 1.44 11.01
N VAL A 168 11.59 2.34 10.15
CA VAL A 168 11.33 3.74 10.51
C VAL A 168 9.85 3.95 10.86
N SER A 169 9.60 4.68 11.94
CA SER A 169 8.26 5.04 12.43
C SER A 169 8.13 6.54 12.67
N LEU A 170 6.94 7.07 12.45
CA LEU A 170 6.66 8.50 12.44
C LEU A 170 5.39 8.83 13.23
N TRP A 171 5.48 9.79 14.14
CA TRP A 171 4.30 10.30 14.85
C TRP A 171 4.46 11.78 15.21
N LYS A 172 3.33 12.50 15.40
CA LYS A 172 3.38 13.91 15.77
C LYS A 172 3.85 14.07 17.23
N SER A 173 4.63 15.12 17.49
CA SER A 173 5.00 15.51 18.84
C SER A 173 3.81 16.19 19.51
N SER A 174 3.41 15.68 20.68
CA SER A 174 2.42 16.35 21.53
C SER A 174 3.01 17.56 22.26
N ALA A 175 4.33 17.59 22.44
CA ALA A 175 5.04 18.66 23.14
C ALA A 175 5.32 19.87 22.24
N SER A 176 5.49 19.63 20.93
CA SER A 176 5.94 20.64 19.97
C SER A 176 5.02 20.61 18.74
N PRO A 177 4.02 21.51 18.62
CA PRO A 177 3.10 21.55 17.48
C PRO A 177 3.86 21.67 16.15
N GLY A 178 3.54 20.81 15.18
CA GLY A 178 4.21 20.76 13.88
C GLY A 178 5.45 19.85 13.84
N ALA A 179 6.03 19.53 15.00
CA ALA A 179 7.14 18.60 15.06
C ALA A 179 6.68 17.14 14.95
N TYR A 180 7.55 16.31 14.37
CA TYR A 180 7.38 14.87 14.28
C TYR A 180 8.50 14.18 15.03
N PHE A 181 8.15 13.12 15.75
CA PHE A 181 9.11 12.13 16.19
C PHE A 181 9.36 11.12 15.07
N ILE A 182 10.64 10.81 14.89
CA ILE A 182 11.11 9.82 13.93
C ILE A 182 11.92 8.80 14.70
N ARG A 183 11.52 7.53 14.65
CA ARG A 183 12.26 6.42 15.26
C ARG A 183 12.76 5.49 14.17
N GLU A 184 14.04 5.14 14.19
CA GLU A 184 14.61 4.06 13.37
C GLU A 184 15.05 2.93 14.29
N VAL A 185 14.67 1.71 13.94
CA VAL A 185 15.29 0.48 14.43
C VAL A 185 16.03 -0.18 13.28
N LYS A 186 17.28 -0.59 13.53
CA LYS A 186 18.05 -1.41 12.59
C LYS A 186 18.90 -2.43 13.33
N PHE A 187 19.17 -3.56 12.68
CA PHE A 187 20.09 -4.57 13.20
C PHE A 187 21.38 -4.51 12.39
N VAL A 188 22.51 -4.39 13.06
CA VAL A 188 23.82 -4.13 12.46
C VAL A 188 24.80 -5.23 12.86
N ASP A 189 25.64 -5.70 11.96
CA ASP A 189 26.68 -6.66 12.31
C ASP A 189 27.63 -6.09 13.38
N SER A 190 27.91 -6.90 14.40
CA SER A 190 28.78 -6.51 15.52
C SER A 190 30.25 -6.32 15.12
N GLN A 191 30.68 -6.95 14.03
CA GLN A 191 32.02 -6.89 13.46
C GLN A 191 32.11 -5.91 12.28
N ASP A 192 31.05 -5.80 11.46
CA ASP A 192 30.97 -4.87 10.33
C ASP A 192 29.74 -3.94 10.41
N PRO A 193 29.91 -2.73 10.98
CA PRO A 193 28.81 -1.77 11.11
C PRO A 193 28.13 -1.35 9.80
N LYS A 194 28.73 -1.63 8.63
CA LYS A 194 28.15 -1.34 7.32
C LYS A 194 27.14 -2.39 6.88
N THR A 195 27.19 -3.59 7.44
CA THR A 195 26.27 -4.67 7.14
C THR A 195 25.03 -4.55 8.02
N ILE A 196 23.89 -4.25 7.38
CA ILE A 196 22.61 -4.09 8.05
C ILE A 196 21.76 -5.34 7.79
N TYR A 197 21.38 -6.01 8.86
CA TYR A 197 20.62 -7.24 8.81
C TYR A 197 19.12 -7.02 8.66
N LYS A 198 18.51 -7.84 7.82
CA LYS A 198 17.09 -8.17 7.85
C LYS A 198 16.88 -9.31 8.85
N PHE A 199 16.23 -9.03 9.98
CA PHE A 199 15.93 -10.02 11.02
C PHE A 199 14.41 -10.16 11.22
N GLU A 200 13.85 -11.31 10.87
CA GLU A 200 12.41 -11.58 10.93
C GLU A 200 11.99 -12.33 12.21
N GLY A 201 12.89 -12.51 13.18
CA GLY A 201 12.62 -13.20 14.44
C GLY A 201 12.10 -12.28 15.57
N ASN A 202 11.87 -12.89 16.73
CA ASN A 202 11.39 -12.21 17.94
C ASN A 202 12.55 -11.56 18.72
N VAL A 203 12.35 -10.33 19.17
CA VAL A 203 13.31 -9.57 19.96
C VAL A 203 12.81 -9.43 21.39
N LYS A 204 13.47 -10.09 22.34
CA LYS A 204 13.23 -9.89 23.77
C LYS A 204 14.23 -8.88 24.32
N ASN A 205 13.75 -7.67 24.58
CA ASN A 205 14.55 -6.65 25.26
C ASN A 205 14.56 -6.91 26.77
N LYS A 206 15.74 -7.13 27.35
CA LYS A 206 15.88 -7.13 28.81
C LYS A 206 16.09 -5.70 29.28
N PHE A 207 14.97 -5.01 29.53
CA PHE A 207 15.02 -3.69 30.14
C PHE A 207 15.31 -3.79 31.63
N GLU A 208 16.28 -3.01 32.13
CA GLU A 208 16.18 -2.51 33.50
C GLU A 208 14.96 -1.60 33.54
N LYS A 209 14.05 -1.78 34.50
CA LYS A 209 12.73 -1.10 34.59
C LYS A 209 12.82 0.38 34.22
N SER A 210 12.61 0.70 32.94
CA SER A 210 12.46 2.06 32.44
C SER A 210 11.02 2.47 32.69
N THR A 211 10.81 3.65 33.27
CA THR A 211 9.47 4.21 33.53
C THR A 211 8.82 4.81 32.28
N ASP A 212 9.52 4.84 31.14
CA ASP A 212 9.01 5.40 29.89
C ASP A 212 8.06 4.41 29.19
N ARG A 213 6.77 4.50 29.50
CA ARG A 213 5.69 3.69 28.88
C ARG A 213 5.54 3.90 27.36
N PHE A 214 6.23 4.89 26.78
CA PHE A 214 6.20 5.20 25.35
C PHE A 214 7.22 4.39 24.52
N ASP A 215 8.02 3.53 25.15
CA ASP A 215 9.03 2.69 24.48
C ASP A 215 8.46 1.42 23.82
N GLU A 216 7.16 1.17 23.96
CA GLU A 216 6.49 -0.03 23.43
C GLU A 216 5.98 0.11 21.99
N GLY A 217 6.21 1.26 21.35
CA GLY A 217 5.83 1.47 19.94
C GLY A 217 6.65 0.57 19.00
N SER A 218 6.04 -0.51 18.51
CA SER A 218 6.58 -1.33 17.41
C SER A 218 6.56 -0.53 16.10
N SER A 219 7.50 -0.79 15.20
CA SER A 219 7.65 0.00 13.96
C SER A 219 6.69 -0.36 12.83
N ILE A 220 5.52 -0.91 13.15
CA ILE A 220 4.68 -1.60 12.18
C ILE A 220 3.51 -0.70 11.76
N GLU A 221 3.58 -0.16 10.54
CA GLU A 221 2.40 0.27 9.78
C GLU A 221 2.50 -0.15 8.31
N GLU A 222 1.30 -0.47 7.78
CA GLU A 222 0.85 -0.75 6.40
C GLU A 222 0.86 -2.20 5.87
N GLU A 223 -0.34 -2.63 5.47
CA GLU A 223 -0.70 -3.97 4.99
C GLU A 223 -0.30 -4.18 3.52
N ARG A 224 0.18 -5.40 3.19
CA ARG A 224 0.64 -5.81 1.86
C ARG A 224 -0.49 -5.85 0.82
N ALA A 225 -0.14 -5.50 -0.41
CA ALA A 225 -0.57 -6.26 -1.57
C ALA A 225 0.51 -7.31 -1.89
N GLN A 226 0.26 -8.59 -1.61
CA GLN A 226 1.11 -9.66 -2.13
C GLN A 226 1.03 -9.65 -3.66
N VAL A 227 2.17 -9.41 -4.32
CA VAL A 227 2.33 -9.76 -5.74
C VAL A 227 2.54 -11.26 -5.78
N ASP A 228 1.42 -11.97 -5.82
CA ASP A 228 1.35 -13.42 -5.81
C ASP A 228 1.86 -13.94 -7.17
N SER A 229 3.03 -14.59 -7.20
CA SER A 229 3.67 -15.16 -8.40
C SER A 229 2.78 -16.20 -9.11
N THR A 230 1.73 -16.62 -8.44
CA THR A 230 0.76 -17.58 -8.91
C THR A 230 -0.21 -17.02 -9.96
N ASP A 231 -0.28 -15.70 -10.17
CA ASP A 231 -1.13 -15.07 -11.18
C ASP A 231 -0.65 -15.36 -12.61
N GLU A 232 0.67 -15.56 -12.81
CA GLU A 232 1.21 -15.94 -14.12
C GLU A 232 0.86 -17.37 -14.53
N ASP A 233 0.97 -18.34 -13.61
CA ASP A 233 0.73 -19.76 -13.90
C ASP A 233 -0.73 -20.05 -14.29
N GLN A 234 -1.70 -19.38 -13.65
CA GLN A 234 -3.12 -19.57 -13.98
C GLN A 234 -3.54 -18.79 -15.23
N LYS A 235 -2.96 -17.61 -15.47
CA LYS A 235 -3.12 -16.92 -16.76
C LYS A 235 -2.61 -17.80 -17.90
N GLN A 236 -1.53 -18.56 -17.68
CA GLN A 236 -1.06 -19.56 -18.62
C GLN A 236 -2.05 -20.73 -18.77
N MET A 237 -2.71 -21.20 -17.71
CA MET A 237 -3.71 -22.28 -17.79
C MET A 237 -4.94 -21.90 -18.63
N TRP A 238 -5.64 -20.80 -18.29
CA TRP A 238 -6.79 -20.35 -19.09
C TRP A 238 -6.37 -20.07 -20.53
N TYR A 239 -5.21 -19.43 -20.73
CA TYR A 239 -4.70 -19.17 -22.07
C TYR A 239 -4.44 -20.47 -22.85
N LYS A 240 -3.92 -21.53 -22.23
CA LYS A 240 -3.76 -22.85 -22.87
C LYS A 240 -5.10 -23.44 -23.30
N ASP A 241 -6.11 -23.40 -22.44
CA ASP A 241 -7.45 -23.91 -22.75
C ASP A 241 -8.11 -23.12 -23.88
N TYR A 242 -7.97 -21.79 -23.84
CA TYR A 242 -8.46 -20.90 -24.90
C TYR A 242 -7.73 -21.15 -26.23
N GLN A 243 -6.41 -21.32 -26.23
CA GLN A 243 -5.65 -21.67 -27.43
C GLN A 243 -6.06 -23.05 -27.99
N ALA A 244 -6.33 -24.03 -27.12
CA ALA A 244 -6.84 -25.33 -27.54
C ALA A 244 -8.23 -25.22 -28.18
N TRP A 245 -9.11 -24.35 -27.65
CA TRP A 245 -10.40 -24.04 -28.26
C TRP A 245 -10.27 -23.37 -29.64
N LEU A 246 -9.35 -22.40 -29.78
CA LEU A 246 -9.04 -21.78 -31.08
C LEU A 246 -8.53 -22.81 -32.10
N ALA A 247 -7.64 -23.71 -31.68
CA ALA A 247 -7.08 -24.76 -32.54
C ALA A 247 -8.14 -25.75 -33.05
N ARG A 248 -9.25 -25.93 -32.32
CA ARG A 248 -10.42 -26.74 -32.75
C ARG A 248 -11.39 -25.97 -33.66
N GLY A 249 -10.99 -24.82 -34.18
CA GLY A 249 -11.81 -24.02 -35.10
C GLY A 249 -13.02 -23.38 -34.42
N LYS A 250 -12.92 -23.02 -33.13
CA LYS A 250 -14.02 -22.45 -32.32
C LYS A 250 -15.25 -23.37 -32.25
N SER A 251 -15.07 -24.66 -32.49
CA SER A 251 -16.13 -25.65 -32.31
C SER A 251 -16.29 -26.01 -30.83
N GLY A 252 -17.55 -26.12 -30.38
CA GLY A 252 -17.89 -26.42 -28.99
C GLY A 252 -17.99 -25.17 -28.10
N TYR A 253 -17.89 -25.40 -26.80
CA TYR A 253 -18.04 -24.34 -25.80
C TYR A 253 -16.73 -23.56 -25.63
N GLU A 254 -16.84 -22.23 -25.57
CA GLU A 254 -15.70 -21.33 -25.30
C GLU A 254 -15.37 -21.36 -23.80
N PRO A 255 -14.12 -21.64 -23.40
CA PRO A 255 -13.73 -21.58 -21.99
C PRO A 255 -13.76 -20.13 -21.50
N LEU A 256 -14.48 -19.89 -20.41
CA LEU A 256 -14.59 -18.55 -19.84
C LEU A 256 -13.48 -18.30 -18.81
N GLU A 257 -12.99 -17.06 -18.78
CA GLU A 257 -12.11 -16.57 -17.72
C GLU A 257 -12.85 -16.60 -16.36
N ASP A 258 -12.16 -17.08 -15.32
CA ASP A 258 -12.69 -17.21 -13.95
C ASP A 258 -11.92 -16.32 -12.95
N ILE A 259 -12.51 -16.08 -11.78
CA ILE A 259 -11.96 -15.30 -10.68
C ILE A 259 -11.03 -16.18 -9.85
N ARG A 260 -9.82 -15.70 -9.62
CA ARG A 260 -8.97 -16.25 -8.58
C ARG A 260 -9.23 -15.55 -7.26
N TYR A 261 -9.78 -16.29 -6.31
CA TYR A 261 -9.98 -15.80 -4.96
C TYR A 261 -8.67 -15.84 -4.17
N THR A 262 -8.13 -14.66 -3.89
CA THR A 262 -7.08 -14.47 -2.89
C THR A 262 -7.71 -13.83 -1.66
N PRO A 263 -7.26 -14.17 -0.44
CA PRO A 263 -7.74 -13.49 0.76
C PRO A 263 -7.35 -12.01 0.74
N GLY A 264 -8.25 -11.17 1.25
CA GLY A 264 -8.00 -9.74 1.46
C GLY A 264 -8.09 -8.85 0.23
N VAL A 265 -7.88 -7.56 0.47
CA VAL A 265 -7.90 -6.49 -0.53
C VAL A 265 -6.50 -6.35 -1.12
N LYS A 266 -6.38 -6.36 -2.45
CA LYS A 266 -5.12 -6.06 -3.15
C LYS A 266 -4.98 -4.57 -3.37
N SER A 267 -3.77 -4.09 -3.61
CA SER A 267 -3.53 -2.69 -3.99
C SER A 267 -2.56 -2.56 -5.15
N LYS A 268 -2.74 -1.49 -5.94
CA LYS A 268 -1.87 -1.13 -7.06
C LYS A 268 -1.68 0.37 -7.11
N ILE A 269 -0.42 0.79 -7.15
CA ILE A 269 -0.04 2.18 -7.42
C ILE A 269 -0.09 2.39 -8.93
N VAL A 270 -0.92 3.32 -9.37
CA VAL A 270 -1.11 3.70 -10.79
C VAL A 270 -0.17 4.85 -11.16
N GLN A 271 0.02 5.78 -10.23
CA GLN A 271 1.04 6.83 -10.28
C GLN A 271 1.43 7.27 -8.87
N GLN A 272 2.60 7.88 -8.73
CA GLN A 272 3.21 8.12 -7.42
C GLN A 272 2.62 9.33 -6.68
N PHE A 273 2.23 10.39 -7.39
CA PHE A 273 2.15 11.72 -6.75
C PHE A 273 0.75 12.34 -6.67
N SER A 274 -0.14 12.10 -7.63
CA SER A 274 -1.44 12.78 -7.70
C SER A 274 -2.58 11.84 -8.10
N GLY A 275 -3.81 12.30 -7.90
CA GLY A 275 -5.03 11.57 -8.26
C GLY A 275 -5.71 10.90 -7.09
N TYR A 276 -6.92 10.40 -7.34
CA TYR A 276 -7.73 9.78 -6.31
C TYR A 276 -7.18 8.42 -5.88
N ASN A 277 -7.35 8.08 -4.61
CA ASN A 277 -7.33 6.69 -4.20
C ASN A 277 -8.75 6.14 -4.36
N ILE A 278 -8.87 4.91 -4.84
CA ILE A 278 -10.18 4.28 -5.03
C ILE A 278 -10.17 2.87 -4.47
N ARG A 279 -11.33 2.40 -4.02
CA ARG A 279 -11.60 1.01 -3.68
C ARG A 279 -12.59 0.44 -4.69
N VAL A 280 -12.31 -0.73 -5.24
CA VAL A 280 -13.08 -1.33 -6.34
C VAL A 280 -13.48 -2.76 -6.01
N GLY A 281 -14.73 -3.09 -6.32
CA GLY A 281 -15.30 -4.42 -6.20
C GLY A 281 -16.00 -4.67 -4.87
N SER A 282 -16.34 -5.92 -4.61
CA SER A 282 -17.07 -6.32 -3.40
C SER A 282 -16.56 -7.66 -2.87
N GLU A 283 -16.62 -7.80 -1.56
CA GLU A 283 -16.42 -9.09 -0.91
C GLU A 283 -17.60 -10.03 -1.24
N TRP A 284 -17.32 -11.31 -1.39
CA TRP A 284 -18.34 -12.33 -1.61
C TRP A 284 -18.93 -12.77 -0.27
N VAL A 285 -20.23 -13.11 -0.26
CA VAL A 285 -20.94 -13.45 0.99
C VAL A 285 -21.10 -14.94 1.23
N LYS A 286 -21.01 -15.74 0.16
CA LYS A 286 -21.12 -17.20 0.20
C LYS A 286 -20.40 -17.85 -0.96
N GLU A 287 -20.06 -19.12 -0.81
CA GLU A 287 -19.49 -19.96 -1.85
C GLU A 287 -20.58 -20.80 -2.54
N ILE A 288 -20.47 -20.96 -3.86
CA ILE A 288 -21.34 -21.78 -4.70
C ILE A 288 -20.52 -22.64 -5.67
N GLY A 289 -21.08 -23.75 -6.09
CA GLY A 289 -20.41 -24.70 -6.98
C GLY A 289 -19.41 -25.60 -6.24
N GLU A 290 -18.76 -26.48 -6.99
CA GLU A 290 -17.63 -27.29 -6.51
C GLU A 290 -16.61 -27.39 -7.64
N LYS A 291 -15.33 -27.58 -7.31
CA LYS A 291 -14.20 -27.58 -8.27
C LYS A 291 -14.37 -28.44 -9.53
N ARG A 292 -15.12 -29.54 -9.44
CA ARG A 292 -15.35 -30.47 -10.58
C ARG A 292 -16.64 -30.19 -11.33
N GLN A 293 -17.45 -29.24 -10.87
CA GLN A 293 -18.69 -28.89 -11.52
C GLN A 293 -18.43 -27.98 -12.72
N LYS A 294 -19.23 -28.23 -13.75
CA LYS A 294 -19.18 -27.51 -15.01
C LYS A 294 -20.51 -26.81 -15.23
N PHE A 295 -20.45 -25.50 -15.43
CA PHE A 295 -21.63 -24.67 -15.67
C PHE A 295 -21.59 -24.17 -17.11
N VAL A 296 -22.77 -24.18 -17.75
CA VAL A 296 -22.95 -23.62 -19.10
C VAL A 296 -23.52 -22.23 -18.97
N CYS A 297 -22.83 -21.26 -19.56
CA CYS A 297 -23.19 -19.87 -19.58
C CYS A 297 -23.74 -19.47 -20.96
N VAL A 298 -24.86 -18.76 -20.96
CA VAL A 298 -25.48 -18.20 -22.16
C VAL A 298 -25.59 -16.69 -22.01
N GLU A 299 -25.51 -15.96 -23.12
CA GLU A 299 -25.78 -14.52 -23.11
C GLU A 299 -27.21 -14.28 -22.64
N ASP A 300 -27.36 -13.49 -21.60
CA ASP A 300 -28.67 -13.22 -21.01
C ASP A 300 -29.10 -11.80 -21.35
N LYS A 301 -30.19 -11.70 -22.11
CA LYS A 301 -30.80 -10.43 -22.52
C LYS A 301 -31.92 -10.00 -21.57
N THR A 302 -32.13 -10.72 -20.47
CA THR A 302 -33.07 -10.34 -19.43
C THR A 302 -32.71 -8.95 -18.90
N GLN A 303 -33.73 -8.12 -18.65
CA GLN A 303 -33.54 -6.83 -18.01
C GLN A 303 -33.30 -7.05 -16.52
N TYR A 304 -32.03 -6.96 -16.13
CA TYR A 304 -31.59 -6.89 -14.74
C TYR A 304 -31.66 -5.45 -14.25
N ASP A 305 -31.73 -5.26 -12.93
CA ASP A 305 -31.47 -3.94 -12.37
C ASP A 305 -30.03 -3.55 -12.70
N GLU A 306 -29.89 -2.54 -13.56
CA GLU A 306 -28.61 -2.04 -14.01
C GLU A 306 -27.71 -1.63 -12.84
N LEU A 307 -28.29 -1.13 -11.74
CA LEU A 307 -27.54 -0.70 -10.55
C LEU A 307 -26.82 -1.86 -9.88
N GLU A 308 -27.45 -3.03 -9.77
CA GLU A 308 -26.88 -4.22 -9.14
C GLU A 308 -25.71 -4.80 -9.96
N LEU A 309 -25.73 -4.59 -11.27
CA LEU A 309 -24.68 -5.05 -12.17
C LEU A 309 -23.45 -4.13 -12.18
N LEU A 310 -23.58 -2.88 -11.72
CA LEU A 310 -22.46 -1.94 -11.70
C LEU A 310 -21.36 -2.37 -10.71
N PRO A 311 -20.08 -2.09 -11.03
CA PRO A 311 -19.01 -2.19 -10.05
C PRO A 311 -19.26 -1.28 -8.87
N LYS A 312 -19.01 -1.78 -7.65
CA LYS A 312 -18.96 -0.91 -6.48
C LYS A 312 -17.60 -0.22 -6.47
N ILE A 313 -17.60 1.09 -6.55
CA ILE A 313 -16.39 1.90 -6.52
C ILE A 313 -16.56 2.95 -5.45
N ASP A 314 -15.64 2.99 -4.52
CA ASP A 314 -15.56 4.05 -3.53
C ASP A 314 -14.35 4.94 -3.84
N VAL A 315 -14.53 6.25 -3.75
CA VAL A 315 -13.48 7.25 -3.95
C VAL A 315 -13.14 7.86 -2.61
N TYR A 316 -11.84 7.90 -2.29
CA TYR A 316 -11.34 8.61 -1.12
C TYR A 316 -11.19 10.09 -1.49
N GLN A 317 -11.93 10.96 -0.80
CA GLN A 317 -11.82 12.40 -0.93
C GLN A 317 -11.85 13.04 0.46
N ASP A 318 -10.82 13.83 0.77
CA ASP A 318 -10.74 14.57 2.04
C ASP A 318 -11.07 13.68 3.26
N TYR A 319 -10.46 12.50 3.37
CA TYR A 319 -10.65 11.51 4.44
C TYR A 319 -11.92 10.64 4.36
N ASP A 320 -12.93 11.10 3.62
CA ASP A 320 -14.19 10.39 3.51
C ASP A 320 -14.18 9.42 2.33
N LEU A 321 -14.89 8.30 2.53
CA LEU A 321 -15.09 7.29 1.51
C LEU A 321 -16.46 7.50 0.86
N TYR A 322 -16.47 7.94 -0.39
CA TYR A 322 -17.68 8.20 -1.16
C TYR A 322 -17.96 7.04 -2.12
N ALA A 323 -19.03 6.30 -1.85
CA ALA A 323 -19.53 5.29 -2.79
C ALA A 323 -20.10 5.97 -4.03
N LEU A 324 -19.58 5.63 -5.20
CA LEU A 324 -20.10 6.12 -6.47
C LEU A 324 -21.41 5.40 -6.81
N ASP A 325 -22.44 6.19 -7.02
CA ASP A 325 -23.71 5.74 -7.60
C ASP A 325 -23.67 5.81 -9.14
N LYS A 326 -24.79 5.48 -9.79
CA LYS A 326 -24.89 5.48 -11.25
C LYS A 326 -24.61 6.86 -11.88
N ASP A 327 -25.02 7.92 -11.21
CA ASP A 327 -24.95 9.27 -11.76
C ASP A 327 -23.54 9.83 -11.61
N THR A 328 -22.91 9.60 -10.46
CA THR A 328 -21.52 10.01 -10.15
C THR A 328 -20.46 9.12 -10.79
N MET A 329 -20.75 7.84 -11.06
CA MET A 329 -19.83 6.93 -11.76
C MET A 329 -19.36 7.50 -13.10
N GLY A 330 -20.26 8.20 -13.80
CA GLY A 330 -19.99 8.81 -15.10
C GLY A 330 -18.92 9.90 -15.06
N ASP A 331 -18.69 10.54 -13.91
CA ASP A 331 -17.70 11.60 -13.76
C ASP A 331 -16.28 11.04 -13.61
N TYR A 332 -16.15 9.88 -12.97
CA TYR A 332 -14.86 9.25 -12.71
C TYR A 332 -14.48 8.19 -13.73
N PHE A 333 -15.46 7.49 -14.31
CA PHE A 333 -15.22 6.34 -15.18
C PHE A 333 -16.11 6.36 -16.43
N LYS A 334 -15.58 5.80 -17.52
CA LYS A 334 -16.33 5.42 -18.70
C LYS A 334 -16.42 3.90 -18.74
N ILE A 335 -17.63 3.35 -18.67
CA ILE A 335 -17.85 1.93 -18.95
C ILE A 335 -17.61 1.71 -20.45
N THR A 336 -16.62 0.90 -20.80
CA THR A 336 -16.26 0.59 -22.19
C THR A 336 -16.88 -0.69 -22.70
N SER A 337 -17.16 -1.64 -21.79
CA SER A 337 -17.83 -2.89 -22.13
C SER A 337 -18.52 -3.47 -20.90
N LYS A 338 -19.67 -4.11 -21.10
CA LYS A 338 -20.38 -4.90 -20.09
C LYS A 338 -20.89 -6.18 -20.73
N ASN A 339 -20.55 -7.33 -20.17
CA ASN A 339 -21.00 -8.64 -20.62
C ASN A 339 -21.68 -9.37 -19.47
N VAL A 340 -22.95 -9.75 -19.68
CA VAL A 340 -23.79 -10.43 -18.69
C VAL A 340 -24.14 -11.81 -19.24
N LEU A 341 -23.76 -12.86 -18.51
CA LEU A 341 -24.08 -14.24 -18.87
C LEU A 341 -24.86 -14.89 -17.72
N LYS A 342 -25.87 -15.68 -18.05
CA LYS A 342 -26.53 -16.56 -17.09
C LYS A 342 -25.89 -17.93 -17.16
N CYS A 343 -25.32 -18.35 -16.06
CA CYS A 343 -24.65 -19.63 -15.91
C CYS A 343 -25.58 -20.59 -15.15
N SER A 344 -25.79 -21.79 -15.68
CA SER A 344 -26.70 -22.77 -15.07
C SER A 344 -26.18 -24.20 -15.15
N LYS A 345 -26.54 -24.98 -14.13
CA LYS A 345 -26.32 -26.42 -14.05
C LYS A 345 -27.46 -27.03 -13.23
N ASN A 346 -28.24 -27.92 -13.83
CA ASN A 346 -29.42 -28.51 -13.18
C ASN A 346 -30.36 -27.42 -12.64
N HIS A 347 -30.62 -27.41 -11.32
CA HIS A 347 -31.47 -26.42 -10.64
C HIS A 347 -30.69 -25.22 -10.05
N GLN A 348 -29.37 -25.14 -10.27
CA GLN A 348 -28.55 -24.03 -9.80
C GLN A 348 -28.28 -23.06 -10.95
N SER A 349 -28.41 -21.76 -10.68
CA SER A 349 -28.04 -20.71 -11.64
C SER A 349 -27.53 -19.46 -10.94
N PHE A 350 -26.62 -18.75 -11.60
CA PHE A 350 -26.10 -17.47 -11.17
C PHE A 350 -25.77 -16.60 -12.39
N ILE A 351 -25.49 -15.32 -12.16
CA ILE A 351 -25.15 -14.36 -13.20
C ILE A 351 -23.65 -14.08 -13.14
N ARG A 352 -22.96 -14.18 -14.27
CA ARG A 352 -21.58 -13.72 -14.45
C ARG A 352 -21.61 -12.34 -15.10
N VAL A 353 -21.04 -11.35 -14.42
CA VAL A 353 -20.94 -9.98 -14.92
C VAL A 353 -19.48 -9.64 -15.11
N ARG A 354 -19.12 -9.25 -16.33
CA ARG A 354 -17.79 -8.72 -16.65
C ARG A 354 -17.93 -7.28 -17.13
N THR A 355 -17.38 -6.34 -16.38
CA THR A 355 -17.44 -4.91 -16.68
C THR A 355 -16.03 -4.36 -16.89
N GLU A 356 -15.83 -3.65 -18.00
CA GLU A 356 -14.60 -2.90 -18.26
C GLU A 356 -14.86 -1.40 -18.14
N LEU A 357 -13.98 -0.72 -17.41
CA LEU A 357 -14.03 0.72 -17.20
C LEU A 357 -12.68 1.34 -17.51
N VAL A 358 -12.70 2.57 -18.01
CA VAL A 358 -11.52 3.42 -18.15
C VAL A 358 -11.77 4.70 -17.35
N GLY A 359 -10.84 5.04 -16.47
CA GLY A 359 -10.95 6.25 -15.67
C GLY A 359 -10.86 7.52 -16.51
N LYS A 360 -11.65 8.52 -16.15
CA LYS A 360 -11.66 9.88 -16.70
C LYS A 360 -10.90 10.87 -15.83
N ALA A 361 -10.61 10.48 -14.59
CA ALA A 361 -9.84 11.26 -13.64
C ALA A 361 -8.47 10.61 -13.37
N ALA A 362 -7.52 11.41 -12.90
CA ALA A 362 -6.23 10.93 -12.43
C ALA A 362 -6.43 10.01 -11.21
N ILE A 363 -5.88 8.80 -11.24
CA ILE A 363 -5.99 7.81 -10.15
C ILE A 363 -4.59 7.50 -9.65
N ARG A 364 -4.37 7.66 -8.34
CA ARG A 364 -3.09 7.42 -7.67
C ARG A 364 -2.92 5.95 -7.31
N ARG A 365 -3.90 5.41 -6.58
CA ARG A 365 -3.86 4.06 -6.02
C ARG A 365 -5.24 3.40 -6.13
N VAL A 366 -5.24 2.11 -6.40
CA VAL A 366 -6.45 1.30 -6.48
C VAL A 366 -6.32 0.19 -5.43
N TYR A 367 -7.28 0.13 -4.52
CA TYR A 367 -7.53 -1.01 -3.64
C TYR A 367 -8.62 -1.85 -4.28
N TYR A 368 -8.48 -3.17 -4.36
CA TYR A 368 -9.44 -3.97 -5.09
C TYR A 368 -9.59 -5.40 -4.58
N TRP A 369 -10.82 -5.89 -4.63
CA TRP A 369 -11.19 -7.26 -4.25
C TRP A 369 -10.85 -8.28 -5.34
N PRO A 370 -10.84 -9.58 -5.02
CA PRO A 370 -10.77 -10.64 -6.03
C PRO A 370 -11.81 -10.46 -7.13
N GLY A 371 -11.39 -10.72 -8.37
CA GLY A 371 -12.22 -10.51 -9.56
C GLY A 371 -11.97 -9.16 -10.24
N VAL A 372 -11.29 -8.23 -9.58
CA VAL A 372 -10.89 -6.95 -10.18
C VAL A 372 -9.44 -7.01 -10.68
N LYS A 373 -9.22 -6.52 -11.90
CA LYS A 373 -7.89 -6.29 -12.49
C LYS A 373 -7.72 -4.80 -12.77
N ALA A 374 -6.64 -4.22 -12.25
CA ALA A 374 -6.29 -2.83 -12.44
C ALA A 374 -5.06 -2.69 -13.35
N PHE A 375 -5.19 -1.94 -14.44
CA PHE A 375 -4.13 -1.64 -15.39
C PHE A 375 -3.87 -0.14 -15.42
N SER A 376 -2.61 0.28 -15.31
CA SER A 376 -2.27 1.68 -15.50
C SER A 376 -2.60 2.09 -16.94
N HIS A 377 -3.28 3.21 -17.09
CA HIS A 377 -3.70 3.74 -18.39
C HIS A 377 -3.29 5.20 -18.48
N LYS A 378 -2.78 5.63 -19.62
CA LYS A 378 -2.36 7.02 -19.80
C LYS A 378 -3.58 7.90 -20.03
N LEU A 379 -3.86 8.84 -19.13
CA LEU A 379 -4.96 9.79 -19.29
C LEU A 379 -4.51 11.02 -20.08
N SER A 380 -3.30 11.51 -19.82
CA SER A 380 -2.68 12.64 -20.52
C SER A 380 -1.16 12.49 -20.53
N THR A 381 -0.42 13.51 -20.97
CA THR A 381 1.06 13.48 -20.97
C THR A 381 1.65 13.31 -19.58
N SER A 382 1.03 13.91 -18.55
CA SER A 382 1.54 13.95 -17.17
C SER A 382 0.71 13.18 -16.16
N HIS A 383 -0.44 12.62 -16.56
CA HIS A 383 -1.34 11.93 -15.64
C HIS A 383 -1.68 10.54 -16.15
N ASN A 384 -1.65 9.58 -15.23
CA ASN A 384 -2.19 8.26 -15.42
C ASN A 384 -3.56 8.15 -14.73
N THR A 385 -4.37 7.28 -15.29
CA THR A 385 -5.61 6.77 -14.72
C THR A 385 -5.53 5.25 -14.71
N VAL A 386 -6.63 4.60 -14.37
CA VAL A 386 -6.73 3.14 -14.37
C VAL A 386 -7.73 2.67 -15.43
N ARG A 387 -7.37 1.59 -16.14
CA ARG A 387 -8.34 0.71 -16.80
C ARG A 387 -8.64 -0.44 -15.84
N LEU A 388 -9.91 -0.59 -15.49
CA LEU A 388 -10.41 -1.62 -14.59
C LEU A 388 -11.15 -2.67 -15.40
N VAL A 389 -10.96 -3.94 -15.02
CA VAL A 389 -11.81 -5.05 -15.45
C VAL A 389 -12.29 -5.73 -14.19
N GLU A 390 -13.59 -5.67 -13.92
CA GLU A 390 -14.22 -6.43 -12.85
C GLU A 390 -14.96 -7.63 -13.44
N LEU A 391 -14.71 -8.80 -12.88
CA LEU A 391 -15.48 -10.00 -13.06
C LEU A 391 -16.10 -10.35 -11.71
N LYS A 392 -17.43 -10.50 -11.65
CA LYS A 392 -18.15 -10.92 -10.44
C LYS A 392 -19.26 -11.93 -10.76
N TYR A 393 -19.62 -12.74 -9.77
CA TYR A 393 -20.75 -13.65 -9.82
C TYR A 393 -21.84 -13.18 -8.86
N LEU A 394 -23.08 -13.13 -9.31
CA LEU A 394 -24.22 -12.66 -8.55
C LEU A 394 -25.28 -13.75 -8.44
N ASP A 395 -25.86 -13.91 -7.26
CA ASP A 395 -27.01 -14.80 -7.03
C ASP A 395 -28.33 -14.01 -7.13
N PRO A 396 -29.10 -14.13 -8.23
CA PRO A 396 -30.35 -13.41 -8.38
C PRO A 396 -31.44 -13.86 -7.38
N ALA A 397 -31.33 -15.06 -6.79
CA ALA A 397 -32.29 -15.53 -5.79
C ALA A 397 -32.08 -14.90 -4.41
N ASP A 398 -30.91 -14.29 -4.18
CA ASP A 398 -30.49 -13.71 -2.90
C ASP A 398 -30.18 -12.21 -3.07
N GLY A 399 -30.99 -11.51 -3.87
CA GLY A 399 -30.88 -10.07 -4.06
C GLY A 399 -29.56 -9.62 -4.70
N TYR A 400 -29.05 -10.38 -5.67
CA TYR A 400 -27.80 -10.08 -6.40
C TYR A 400 -26.56 -9.96 -5.53
N LYS A 401 -26.51 -10.65 -4.38
CA LYS A 401 -25.28 -10.71 -3.59
C LYS A 401 -24.13 -11.34 -4.36
N VAL A 402 -22.93 -10.80 -4.16
CA VAL A 402 -21.70 -11.32 -4.77
C VAL A 402 -21.34 -12.66 -4.14
N VAL A 403 -21.10 -13.67 -4.97
CA VAL A 403 -20.78 -15.02 -4.55
C VAL A 403 -19.40 -15.46 -5.04
N LYS A 404 -18.78 -16.36 -4.28
CA LYS A 404 -17.58 -17.07 -4.67
C LYS A 404 -17.97 -18.30 -5.47
N PHE A 405 -17.50 -18.43 -6.71
CA PHE A 405 -17.77 -19.62 -7.52
C PHE A 405 -16.56 -20.55 -7.53
N GLU A 406 -16.80 -21.83 -7.32
CA GLU A 406 -15.82 -22.91 -7.50
C GLU A 406 -16.32 -23.85 -8.61
N GLY A 407 -15.55 -23.99 -9.69
CA GLY A 407 -15.89 -24.88 -10.80
C GLY A 407 -15.24 -24.46 -12.11
N THR A 408 -15.83 -24.91 -13.22
CA THR A 408 -15.43 -24.51 -14.58
C THR A 408 -16.61 -23.92 -15.34
N LEU A 409 -16.34 -22.89 -16.13
CA LEU A 409 -17.34 -22.15 -16.90
C LEU A 409 -17.08 -22.29 -18.40
N GLU A 410 -18.16 -22.56 -19.11
CA GLU A 410 -18.14 -22.72 -20.56
C GLU A 410 -19.27 -21.90 -21.17
N LYS A 411 -18.95 -21.06 -22.15
CA LYS A 411 -19.93 -20.28 -22.89
C LYS A 411 -20.46 -21.09 -24.06
N ARG A 412 -21.78 -21.19 -24.15
CA ARG A 412 -22.45 -21.77 -25.31
C ARG A 412 -22.28 -20.81 -26.50
N PRO A 413 -21.92 -21.31 -27.70
CA PRO A 413 -21.76 -20.50 -28.90
C PRO A 413 -23.02 -19.72 -29.27
#